data_AF-A0A1Y4KKD8-F1
#
_entry.id   AF-A0A1Y4KKD8-F1
#
_cell.length_a   1.000
_cell.length_b   1.000
_cell.length_c   1.000
_cell.angle_alpha   90.00
_cell.angle_beta   90.00
_cell.angle_gamma   90.00
#
_symmetry.space_group_name_H-M   'P 1'
#
loop_
_entity.id
_entity.type
_entity.pdbx_description
1 polymer ?
#
loop_
_entity_poly.entity_id
_entity_poly.type
_entity_poly.pdbx_seq_one_letter_code
_entity_poly.pdbx_strand_id
1 'polypeptide(L)'
;MKMTDILKKYVLPNLPYLIFLWFFAKVGEAVRLAPGVDASTKLLGLADGFTLAFQISMPGAAVDWLVGLIGAALVRLVVYVKGKNAKKYRKDVEYGSARWGTKADIAPFMDPKPENNIILTQTEGLMMSGRPKNPAYARNKNVLVVGGSGSGGLTGNA
;
A
#
# COMPACT_ATOMS: atom_id res chain seq x y z
N MET A 1 7.79 28.70 4.69
CA MET A 1 8.11 27.31 4.27
C MET A 1 9.49 27.32 3.66
N LYS A 2 10.44 26.50 4.13
CA LYS A 2 11.80 26.55 3.58
C LYS A 2 11.80 25.96 2.17
N MET A 3 12.63 26.46 1.27
CA MET A 3 12.77 25.96 -0.12
C MET A 3 12.96 24.42 -0.15
N THR A 4 13.69 23.90 0.83
CA THR A 4 13.94 22.47 1.04
C THR A 4 12.68 21.65 1.29
N ASP A 5 11.66 22.23 1.93
CA ASP A 5 10.40 21.55 2.26
C ASP A 5 9.53 21.40 1.00
N ILE A 6 9.60 22.38 0.10
CA ILE A 6 8.91 22.36 -1.20
C ILE A 6 9.52 21.29 -2.10
N LEU A 7 10.86 21.21 -2.17
CA LEU A 7 11.57 20.21 -2.96
C LEU A 7 11.25 18.78 -2.50
N LYS A 8 11.31 18.50 -1.19
CA LYS A 8 11.01 17.16 -0.66
C LYS A 8 9.56 16.75 -0.86
N LYS A 9 8.62 17.70 -0.82
CA LYS A 9 7.18 17.41 -0.94
C LYS A 9 6.72 17.24 -2.38
N TYR A 10 7.27 18.01 -3.32
CA TYR A 10 6.77 18.05 -4.70
C TYR A 10 7.74 17.45 -5.71
N VAL A 11 9.05 17.59 -5.55
CA VAL A 11 10.01 17.12 -6.56
C VAL A 11 10.36 15.65 -6.33
N LEU A 12 10.70 15.29 -5.09
CA LEU A 12 11.14 13.92 -4.76
C LEU A 12 10.10 12.84 -5.09
N PRO A 13 8.78 13.02 -4.80
CA PRO A 13 7.78 12.02 -5.13
C PRO A 13 7.45 11.93 -6.63
N ASN A 14 7.76 12.97 -7.41
CA ASN A 14 7.45 13.00 -8.84
C ASN A 14 8.63 12.60 -9.74
N LEU A 15 9.86 12.56 -9.20
CA LEU A 15 11.07 12.17 -9.92
C LEU A 15 10.97 10.79 -10.63
N PRO A 16 10.36 9.75 -10.04
CA PRO A 16 10.19 8.46 -10.72
C PRO A 16 9.39 8.55 -12.02
N TYR A 17 8.45 9.50 -12.15
CA TYR A 17 7.66 9.65 -13.38
C TYR A 17 8.48 10.16 -14.56
N LEU A 18 9.61 10.84 -14.32
CA LEU A 18 10.53 11.24 -15.39
C LEU A 18 11.22 10.02 -16.03
N ILE A 19 11.53 9.01 -15.21
CA ILE A 19 12.09 7.73 -15.69
C ILE A 19 11.05 7.00 -16.55
N PHE A 20 9.80 6.96 -16.10
CA PHE A 20 8.71 6.38 -16.89
C PHE A 20 8.48 7.14 -18.19
N LEU A 21 8.52 8.48 -18.16
CA LEU A 21 8.38 9.31 -19.36
C LEU A 21 9.47 8.99 -20.38
N TRP A 22 10.73 8.96 -19.96
CA TRP A 22 11.86 8.60 -20.83
C TRP A 22 11.71 7.17 -21.38
N PHE A 23 11.33 6.21 -20.54
CA PHE A 23 11.12 4.83 -20.94
C PHE A 23 10.02 4.69 -22.00
N PHE A 24 8.84 5.27 -21.77
CA PHE A 24 7.75 5.21 -22.74
C PHE A 24 8.07 5.98 -24.03
N ALA A 25 8.84 7.07 -23.95
CA ALA A 25 9.33 7.74 -25.15
C ALA A 25 10.29 6.85 -25.97
N LYS A 26 11.15 6.07 -25.30
CA LYS A 26 12.01 5.07 -25.96
C LYS A 26 11.23 3.94 -26.61
N VAL A 27 10.14 3.50 -25.99
CA VAL A 27 9.23 2.52 -26.61
C VAL A 27 8.58 3.09 -27.87
N GLY A 28 8.14 4.36 -27.84
CA GLY A 28 7.61 5.04 -29.03
C GLY A 28 8.63 5.11 -30.17
N GLU A 29 9.87 5.48 -29.86
CA GLU A 29 10.97 5.51 -30.81
C GLU A 29 11.30 4.13 -31.38
N ALA A 30 11.30 3.08 -30.54
CA ALA A 30 11.52 1.71 -30.98
C ALA A 30 10.45 1.23 -31.99
N VAL A 31 9.17 1.54 -31.74
CA VAL A 31 8.07 1.19 -32.65
C VAL A 31 8.13 2.00 -33.96
N ARG A 32 8.66 3.23 -33.90
CA ARG A 32 8.87 4.08 -35.07
C ARG A 32 10.01 3.56 -35.95
N LEU A 33 11.12 3.13 -35.34
CA LEU A 33 12.31 2.63 -36.02
C LEU A 33 12.22 1.15 -36.44
N ALA A 34 11.28 0.39 -35.87
CA ALA A 34 11.05 -1.00 -36.25
C ALA A 34 10.72 -1.12 -37.76
N PRO A 35 11.40 -2.02 -38.50
CA PRO A 35 11.13 -2.25 -39.91
C PRO A 35 9.76 -2.91 -40.10
N GLY A 36 9.01 -2.43 -41.11
CA GLY A 36 7.68 -2.95 -41.45
C GLY A 36 6.65 -1.85 -41.67
N VAL A 37 5.73 -2.07 -42.60
CA VAL A 37 4.62 -1.16 -42.91
C VAL A 37 3.37 -1.53 -42.10
N ASP A 38 3.17 -2.82 -41.86
CA ASP A 38 2.03 -3.37 -41.13
C ASP A 38 2.34 -3.63 -39.65
N ALA A 39 1.30 -3.62 -38.80
CA ALA A 39 1.45 -3.86 -37.36
C ALA A 39 2.10 -5.21 -37.02
N SER A 40 1.80 -6.26 -37.79
CA SER A 40 2.38 -7.60 -37.62
C SER A 40 3.87 -7.63 -37.97
N THR A 41 4.26 -6.99 -39.07
CA THR A 41 5.67 -6.92 -39.50
C THR A 41 6.50 -6.03 -38.57
N LYS A 42 5.91 -4.94 -38.07
CA LYS A 42 6.52 -4.12 -37.01
C LYS A 42 6.69 -4.86 -35.69
N LEU A 43 5.76 -5.73 -35.33
CA LEU A 43 5.89 -6.57 -34.13
C LEU A 43 7.05 -7.57 -34.26
N LEU A 44 7.24 -8.15 -35.45
CA LEU A 44 8.35 -9.06 -35.73
C LEU A 44 9.70 -8.33 -35.73
N GLY A 45 9.76 -7.10 -36.27
CA GLY A 45 10.94 -6.25 -36.29
C GLY A 45 11.18 -5.42 -35.02
N LEU A 46 10.38 -5.63 -33.98
CA LEU A 46 10.40 -4.79 -32.77
C LEU A 46 11.74 -4.89 -32.03
N ALA A 47 12.36 -6.07 -31.99
CA ALA A 47 13.68 -6.26 -31.38
C ALA A 47 14.77 -5.39 -32.05
N ASP A 48 14.72 -5.25 -33.37
CA ASP A 48 15.63 -4.38 -34.13
C ASP A 48 15.33 -2.91 -33.84
N GLY A 49 14.05 -2.53 -33.77
CA GLY A 49 13.61 -1.20 -33.37
C GLY A 49 14.10 -0.80 -31.96
N PHE A 50 14.07 -1.72 -30.99
CA PHE A 50 14.62 -1.52 -29.66
C PHE A 50 16.14 -1.35 -29.69
N THR A 51 16.84 -2.17 -30.48
CA THR A 51 18.30 -2.06 -30.62
C THR A 51 18.71 -0.68 -31.14
N LEU A 52 18.00 -0.18 -32.17
CA LEU A 52 18.25 1.14 -32.74
C LEU A 52 17.86 2.28 -31.79
N ALA A 53 16.72 2.17 -31.10
CA ALA A 53 16.25 3.21 -30.17
C ALA A 53 17.16 3.40 -28.95
N PHE A 54 17.89 2.36 -28.52
CA PHE A 54 18.82 2.43 -27.39
C PHE A 54 20.25 2.84 -27.78
N GLN A 55 20.58 2.95 -29.08
CA GLN A 55 21.88 3.48 -29.51
C GLN A 55 22.01 4.99 -29.27
N ILE A 56 20.90 5.73 -29.33
CA ILE A 56 20.86 7.16 -29.05
C ILE A 56 20.19 7.34 -27.68
N SER A 57 20.80 8.11 -26.78
CA SER A 57 20.27 8.27 -25.41
C SER A 57 18.93 9.02 -25.34
N MET A 58 18.70 9.98 -26.26
CA MET A 58 17.49 10.82 -26.27
C MET A 58 16.58 10.53 -27.47
N PRO A 59 15.24 10.47 -27.27
CA PRO A 59 14.29 10.31 -28.36
C PRO A 59 14.31 11.49 -29.33
N GLY A 60 14.43 11.21 -30.62
CA GLY A 60 14.59 12.23 -31.66
C GLY A 60 13.29 12.91 -32.11
N ALA A 61 12.13 12.23 -32.09
CA ALA A 61 10.89 12.80 -32.63
C ALA A 61 9.93 13.30 -31.55
N ALA A 62 9.21 14.39 -31.85
CA ALA A 62 8.18 14.95 -30.95
C ALA A 62 7.06 13.94 -30.63
N VAL A 63 6.76 13.03 -31.56
CA VAL A 63 5.74 11.97 -31.36
C VAL A 63 6.18 10.98 -30.27
N ASP A 64 7.48 10.69 -30.17
CA ASP A 64 8.03 9.77 -29.16
C ASP A 64 7.83 10.38 -27.75
N TRP A 65 8.04 11.69 -27.61
CA TRP A 65 7.77 12.42 -26.36
C TRP A 65 6.28 12.47 -25.99
N LEU A 66 5.37 12.52 -26.98
CA LEU A 66 3.92 12.42 -26.72
C LEU A 66 3.54 11.04 -26.17
N VAL A 67 4.09 9.97 -26.73
CA VAL A 67 3.92 8.61 -26.22
C VAL A 67 4.46 8.49 -24.79
N GLY A 68 5.62 9.11 -24.53
CA GLY A 68 6.22 9.24 -23.20
C GLY A 68 5.29 9.89 -22.18
N LEU A 69 4.70 11.04 -22.54
CA LEU A 69 3.77 11.78 -21.68
C LEU A 69 2.49 10.99 -21.39
N ILE A 70 1.91 10.34 -22.40
CA ILE A 70 0.71 9.51 -22.24
C ILE A 70 1.02 8.33 -21.30
N GLY A 71 2.14 7.64 -21.50
CA GLY A 71 2.56 6.52 -20.66
C GLY A 71 2.80 6.94 -19.19
N ALA A 72 3.50 8.05 -18.97
CA ALA A 72 3.72 8.59 -17.63
C ALA A 72 2.41 9.03 -16.94
N ALA A 73 1.48 9.62 -17.69
CA ALA A 73 0.17 10.00 -17.17
C ALA A 73 -0.66 8.78 -16.74
N LEU A 74 -0.64 7.69 -17.53
CA LEU A 74 -1.30 6.43 -17.19
C LEU A 74 -0.70 5.80 -15.92
N VAL A 75 0.63 5.75 -15.80
CA VAL A 75 1.28 5.25 -14.58
C VAL A 75 0.88 6.09 -13.36
N ARG A 76 0.88 7.42 -13.49
CA ARG A 76 0.45 8.33 -12.42
C ARG A 76 -1.00 8.10 -12.01
N LEU A 77 -1.90 7.85 -12.98
CA LEU A 77 -3.29 7.52 -12.71
C LEU A 77 -3.41 6.19 -11.94
N VAL A 78 -2.70 5.15 -12.35
CA VAL A 78 -2.71 3.84 -11.67
C VAL A 78 -2.20 3.96 -10.23
N VAL A 79 -1.07 4.66 -10.02
CA VAL A 79 -0.51 4.90 -8.68
C VAL A 79 -1.47 5.72 -7.82
N TYR A 80 -2.11 6.75 -8.39
CA TYR A 80 -3.09 7.57 -7.69
C TYR A 80 -4.29 6.74 -7.21
N VAL A 81 -4.88 5.92 -8.09
CA VAL A 81 -6.01 5.05 -7.76
C VAL A 81 -5.61 4.01 -6.70
N LYS A 82 -4.46 3.36 -6.87
CA LYS A 82 -3.94 2.40 -5.88
C LYS A 82 -3.67 3.05 -4.52
N GLY A 83 -3.10 4.25 -4.52
CA GLY A 83 -2.84 5.02 -3.29
C GLY A 83 -4.12 5.43 -2.56
N LYS A 84 -5.16 5.85 -3.29
CA LYS A 84 -6.48 6.16 -2.72
C LYS A 84 -7.16 4.91 -2.13
N ASN A 85 -6.93 3.74 -2.74
CA ASN A 85 -7.47 2.45 -2.33
C ASN A 85 -6.57 1.67 -1.34
N ALA A 86 -5.49 2.27 -0.83
CA ALA A 86 -4.58 1.65 0.14
C ALA A 86 -5.10 1.65 1.59
N LYS A 87 -6.35 2.09 1.81
CA LYS A 87 -6.98 2.03 3.12
C LYS A 87 -7.14 0.56 3.57
N LYS A 88 -6.82 0.29 4.83
CA LYS A 88 -6.96 -1.05 5.45
C LYS A 88 -8.44 -1.35 5.68
N TYR A 89 -9.11 -1.88 4.67
CA TYR A 89 -10.46 -2.45 4.78
C TYR A 89 -10.37 -3.98 4.74
N ARG A 90 -11.31 -4.66 5.40
CA ARG A 90 -11.60 -6.06 5.11
C ARG A 90 -12.40 -6.08 3.80
N LYS A 91 -11.68 -6.16 2.68
CA LYS A 91 -12.30 -6.27 1.35
C LYS A 91 -13.10 -7.58 1.32
N ASP A 92 -14.27 -7.52 0.69
CA ASP A 92 -15.16 -8.67 0.50
C ASP A 92 -15.77 -9.25 1.79
N VAL A 93 -15.81 -8.44 2.86
CA VAL A 93 -16.39 -8.82 4.14
C VAL A 93 -17.49 -7.83 4.52
N GLU A 94 -18.71 -8.32 4.68
CA GLU A 94 -19.86 -7.49 5.06
C GLU A 94 -19.67 -6.86 6.44
N TYR A 95 -20.20 -5.65 6.60
CA TYR A 95 -20.24 -4.99 7.89
C TYR A 95 -21.05 -5.84 8.88
N GLY A 96 -20.46 -6.21 10.00
CA GLY A 96 -21.10 -7.08 10.99
C GLY A 96 -20.70 -8.56 10.92
N SER A 97 -19.77 -8.95 10.07
CA SER A 97 -19.21 -10.32 10.03
C SER A 97 -18.38 -10.71 11.27
N ALA A 98 -18.49 -9.97 12.38
CA ALA A 98 -17.73 -10.23 13.59
C ALA A 98 -18.22 -11.55 14.20
N ARG A 99 -17.32 -12.51 14.35
CA ARG A 99 -17.58 -13.76 15.07
C ARG A 99 -17.08 -13.66 16.50
N TRP A 100 -17.63 -14.50 17.38
CA TRP A 100 -17.06 -14.75 18.69
C TRP A 100 -15.62 -15.28 18.53
N GLY A 101 -14.71 -14.71 19.31
CA GLY A 101 -13.33 -15.16 19.39
C GLY A 101 -13.24 -16.47 20.18
N THR A 102 -12.20 -17.24 19.90
CA THR A 102 -11.82 -18.43 20.66
C THR A 102 -10.62 -18.13 21.55
N LYS A 103 -10.32 -19.01 22.52
CA LYS A 103 -9.13 -18.90 23.37
C LYS A 103 -7.82 -18.78 22.57
N ALA A 104 -7.75 -19.40 21.39
CA ALA A 104 -6.58 -19.29 20.52
C ALA A 104 -6.42 -17.89 19.89
N ASP A 105 -7.53 -17.20 19.64
CA ASP A 105 -7.52 -15.86 19.05
C ASP A 105 -7.00 -14.79 20.05
N ILE A 106 -7.23 -14.97 21.36
CA ILE A 106 -6.80 -14.02 22.40
C ILE A 106 -5.39 -14.29 22.93
N ALA A 107 -4.90 -15.53 22.83
CA ALA A 107 -3.62 -15.94 23.43
C ALA A 107 -2.42 -15.03 23.10
N PRO A 108 -2.25 -14.49 21.87
CA PRO A 108 -1.14 -13.58 21.57
C PRO A 108 -1.23 -12.22 22.27
N PHE A 109 -2.41 -11.86 22.78
CA PHE A 109 -2.70 -10.61 23.48
C PHE A 109 -2.57 -10.73 25.01
N MET A 110 -2.35 -11.95 25.53
CA MET A 110 -2.14 -12.21 26.94
C MET A 110 -0.65 -12.33 27.27
N ASP A 111 -0.28 -11.86 28.46
CA ASP A 111 1.01 -12.10 29.08
C ASP A 111 1.04 -13.53 29.64
N PRO A 112 2.18 -14.24 29.57
CA PRO A 112 2.34 -15.56 30.20
C PRO A 112 2.07 -15.55 31.71
N LYS A 113 2.29 -14.41 32.38
CA LYS A 113 1.98 -14.23 33.80
C LYS A 113 0.55 -13.69 33.95
N PRO A 114 -0.38 -14.46 34.53
CA PRO A 114 -1.79 -14.05 34.68
C PRO A 114 -1.96 -12.72 35.42
N GLU A 115 -1.11 -12.45 36.41
CA GLU A 115 -1.09 -11.21 37.21
C GLU A 115 -0.85 -9.95 36.37
N ASN A 116 -0.18 -10.08 35.22
CA ASN A 116 0.11 -8.98 34.32
C ASN A 116 -0.98 -8.78 33.26
N ASN A 117 -2.13 -9.43 33.41
CA ASN A 117 -3.26 -9.32 32.49
C ASN A 117 -4.44 -8.64 33.18
N ILE A 118 -5.10 -7.75 32.43
CA ILE A 118 -6.45 -7.32 32.74
C ILE A 118 -7.37 -8.52 32.49
N ILE A 119 -8.08 -8.94 33.52
CA ILE A 119 -9.01 -10.06 33.47
C ILE A 119 -10.31 -9.56 32.84
N LEU A 120 -10.71 -10.12 31.70
CA LEU A 120 -11.96 -9.77 31.03
C LEU A 120 -13.00 -10.88 31.22
N THR A 121 -12.57 -12.12 31.12
CA THR A 121 -13.39 -13.30 31.36
C THR A 121 -12.53 -14.37 32.07
N GLN A 122 -13.08 -15.57 32.23
CA GLN A 122 -12.32 -16.72 32.74
C GLN A 122 -11.16 -17.15 31.82
N THR A 123 -11.29 -16.94 30.51
CA THR A 123 -10.33 -17.43 29.50
C THR A 123 -9.66 -16.32 28.69
N GLU A 124 -10.23 -15.13 28.66
CA GLU A 124 -9.75 -13.97 27.92
C GLU A 124 -9.17 -12.91 28.88
N GLY A 125 -8.01 -12.39 28.51
CA GLY A 125 -7.41 -11.24 29.19
C GLY A 125 -6.56 -10.40 28.22
N LEU A 126 -6.14 -9.23 28.69
CA LEU A 126 -5.27 -8.33 27.93
C LEU A 126 -4.02 -7.99 28.73
N MET A 127 -2.85 -8.18 28.15
CA MET A 127 -1.60 -7.83 28.81
C MET A 127 -1.52 -6.34 29.16
N MET A 128 -1.04 -6.06 30.37
CA MET A 128 -0.85 -4.70 30.89
C MET A 128 0.42 -4.04 30.33
N SER A 129 1.29 -4.76 29.64
CA SER A 129 2.50 -4.19 29.04
C SER A 129 2.17 -3.21 27.91
N GLY A 130 2.77 -2.01 27.90
CA GLY A 130 2.56 -1.00 26.84
C GLY A 130 3.28 -1.32 25.53
N ARG A 131 4.23 -2.25 25.58
CA ARG A 131 5.11 -2.61 24.47
C ARG A 131 5.24 -4.14 24.41
N PRO A 132 4.25 -4.85 23.87
CA PRO A 132 4.40 -6.27 23.54
C PRO A 132 5.58 -6.48 22.60
N LYS A 133 6.20 -7.69 22.65
CA LYS A 133 7.28 -8.08 21.74
C LYS A 133 6.90 -7.90 20.26
N ASN A 134 5.63 -8.12 19.93
CA ASN A 134 5.06 -7.79 18.63
C ASN A 134 4.13 -6.58 18.74
N PRO A 135 4.48 -5.42 18.15
CA PRO A 135 3.65 -4.21 18.16
C PRO A 135 2.24 -4.41 17.59
N ALA A 136 2.01 -5.41 16.73
CA ALA A 136 0.69 -5.71 16.18
C ALA A 136 -0.33 -6.17 17.25
N TYR A 137 0.16 -6.69 18.37
CA TYR A 137 -0.68 -7.15 19.49
C TYR A 137 -0.89 -6.08 20.56
N ALA A 138 -0.35 -4.89 20.38
CA ALA A 138 -0.67 -3.77 21.26
C ALA A 138 -2.14 -3.38 21.10
N ARG A 139 -2.86 -3.36 22.23
CA ARG A 139 -4.27 -2.94 22.29
C ARG A 139 -4.43 -1.80 23.28
N ASN A 140 -5.48 -1.02 23.06
CA ASN A 140 -5.94 -0.07 24.06
C ASN A 140 -6.44 -0.85 25.29
N LYS A 141 -6.14 -0.34 26.48
CA LYS A 141 -6.39 -1.02 27.77
C LYS A 141 -7.52 -0.39 28.56
N ASN A 142 -8.16 0.63 28.01
CA ASN A 142 -9.33 1.24 28.62
C ASN A 142 -10.48 0.23 28.56
N VAL A 143 -10.95 -0.22 29.72
CA VAL A 143 -12.09 -1.10 29.86
C VAL A 143 -13.30 -0.27 30.28
N LEU A 144 -14.40 -0.41 29.54
CA LEU A 144 -15.71 0.09 29.95
C LEU A 144 -16.55 -1.11 30.36
N VAL A 145 -16.98 -1.14 31.62
CA VAL A 145 -17.87 -2.18 32.12
C VAL A 145 -19.30 -1.65 32.05
N VAL A 146 -20.16 -2.36 31.32
CA VAL A 146 -21.60 -2.06 31.23
C VAL A 146 -22.35 -3.29 31.72
N GLY A 147 -23.22 -3.11 32.72
CA GLY A 147 -24.02 -4.17 33.29
C GLY A 147 -25.30 -3.63 33.91
N GLY A 148 -26.35 -4.46 33.93
CA GLY A 148 -27.61 -4.13 34.61
C GLY A 148 -27.45 -4.11 36.14
N SER A 149 -28.43 -3.55 36.85
CA SER A 149 -28.44 -3.58 38.31
C SER A 149 -28.32 -5.02 38.84
N GLY A 150 -27.40 -5.27 39.78
CA GLY A 150 -27.15 -6.59 40.35
C GLY A 150 -26.24 -7.52 39.54
N SER A 151 -25.73 -7.11 38.37
CA SER A 151 -24.88 -7.98 37.52
C SER A 151 -23.42 -8.11 38.00
N GLY A 152 -23.09 -7.58 39.19
CA GLY A 152 -21.74 -7.64 39.75
C GLY A 152 -20.70 -6.77 39.04
N GLY A 153 -21.10 -5.85 38.14
CA GLY A 153 -20.18 -5.00 37.39
C GLY A 153 -19.29 -4.07 38.24
N LEU A 154 -19.71 -3.79 39.49
CA LEU A 154 -18.94 -2.99 40.46
C LEU A 154 -18.05 -3.85 41.37
N THR A 155 -18.41 -5.11 41.60
CA THR A 155 -17.69 -6.01 42.54
C THR A 155 -16.46 -6.69 41.94
N GLY A 156 -16.25 -6.60 40.62
CA GLY A 156 -15.13 -7.24 39.92
C GLY A 156 -13.86 -6.41 39.76
N ASN A 157 -13.83 -5.16 40.28
CA ASN A 157 -12.69 -4.23 40.16
C ASN A 157 -12.01 -3.94 41.51
N ALA A 158 -12.29 -4.73 42.56
CA ALA A 158 -11.67 -4.62 43.88
C ALA A 158 -10.49 -5.61 44.03
#